data_AF-A0A5J4L5K8-F1
#
_entry.id   AF-A0A5J4L5K8-F1
#
_cell.length_a   1.000
_cell.length_b   1.000
_cell.length_c   1.000
_cell.angle_alpha   90.00
_cell.angle_beta   90.00
_cell.angle_gamma   90.00
#
_symmetry.space_group_name_H-M   'P 1'
#
loop_
_entity.id
_entity.type
_entity.pdbx_description
1 polymer ?
#
loop_
_entity_poly.entity_id
_entity_poly.type
_entity_poly.pdbx_seq_one_letter_code
_entity_poly.pdbx_strand_id
1 'polypeptide(L)' 'MFGLGMQELIIILVIVLILFGAKRLPELAGGIGKAIKNFKKGMNEPDEIDVTPKKPVDEGKPTDEKKV' A
#
# COMPACT_ATOMS: atom_id res chain seq x y z
N MET A 1 -7.19 -27.57 17.28
CA MET A 1 -8.38 -26.78 17.66
C MET A 1 -8.36 -25.50 16.85
N PHE A 2 -9.40 -25.26 16.05
CA PHE A 2 -9.70 -24.06 15.24
C PHE A 2 -8.58 -23.02 15.11
N GLY A 3 -7.65 -23.26 14.17
CA GLY A 3 -6.85 -22.18 13.61
C GLY A 3 -7.75 -21.37 12.69
N LEU A 4 -7.70 -20.04 12.77
CA LEU A 4 -8.31 -19.17 11.77
C LEU A 4 -7.65 -19.48 10.43
N GLY A 5 -8.29 -20.35 9.66
CA GLY A 5 -7.84 -20.72 8.34
C GLY A 5 -8.14 -19.61 7.34
N MET A 6 -7.59 -19.78 6.14
CA MET A 6 -7.87 -18.87 5.02
C MET A 6 -9.38 -18.79 4.72
N GLN A 7 -10.10 -19.90 4.93
CA GLN A 7 -11.53 -19.98 4.66
C GLN A 7 -12.36 -19.13 5.63
N GLU A 8 -12.06 -19.17 6.93
CA GLU A 8 -12.72 -18.34 7.94
C GLU A 8 -12.43 -16.85 7.72
N LEU A 9 -11.18 -16.50 7.38
CA LEU A 9 -10.82 -15.11 7.05
C LEU A 9 -11.60 -14.57 5.85
N ILE A 10 -11.79 -15.39 4.81
CA ILE A 10 -12.61 -15.00 3.65
C ILE A 10 -14.07 -14.76 4.05
N ILE A 11 -14.65 -15.63 4.88
CA ILE A 11 -16.03 -15.47 5.36
C ILE A 11 -16.17 -14.17 6.16
N ILE A 12 -15.25 -13.88 7.07
CA ILE A 12 -15.24 -12.65 7.86
C ILE A 12 -15.09 -11.44 6.93
N LEU A 13 -14.18 -11.50 5.95
CA LEU A 13 -13.98 -10.44 4.97
C LEU A 13 -15.27 -10.15 4.20
N VAL A 14 -15.98 -11.18 3.74
CA VAL A 14 -17.26 -11.01 3.03
C VAL A 14 -18.30 -10.34 3.92
N ILE A 15 -18.43 -10.74 5.19
CA ILE A 15 -19.36 -10.09 6.13
C ILE A 15 -19.00 -8.61 6.32
N VAL A 16 -17.72 -8.29 6.54
CA VAL A 16 -17.24 -6.92 6.67
C VAL A 16 -17.53 -6.12 5.39
N LEU A 17 -17.32 -6.70 4.21
CA LEU A 17 -17.61 -6.04 2.93
C LEU A 17 -19.10 -5.79 2.72
N ILE A 18 -19.99 -6.63 3.26
CA ILE A 18 -21.43 -6.39 3.23
C ILE A 18 -21.81 -5.25 4.17
N LEU A 19 -21.26 -5.22 5.40
CA LEU A 19 -21.58 -4.20 6.40
C LEU A 19 -21.06 -2.81 6.02
N PHE A 20 -19.80 -2.72 5.58
CA PHE A 20 -19.16 -1.45 5.26
C PHE A 20 -19.26 -1.11 3.76
N GLY A 21 -19.51 -2.09 2.91
CA GLY A 21 -19.50 -1.93 1.46
C GLY A 21 -18.09 -2.08 0.87
N ALA A 22 -17.99 -2.72 -0.31
CA ALA A 22 -16.73 -2.95 -1.00
C ALA A 22 -15.96 -1.68 -1.40
N LYS A 23 -16.63 -0.52 -1.45
CA LYS A 23 -16.01 0.78 -1.77
C LYS A 23 -15.36 1.46 -0.56
N ARG A 24 -15.87 1.24 0.65
CA ARG A 24 -15.38 1.94 1.86
C ARG A 24 -14.04 1.40 2.34
N LEU A 25 -13.81 0.10 2.22
CA LEU A 25 -12.61 -0.55 2.72
C LEU A 25 -11.34 -0.05 1.98
N PRO A 26 -11.31 0.04 0.63
CA PRO A 26 -10.20 0.64 -0.11
C PRO A 26 -10.05 2.15 0.12
N GLU A 27 -11.17 2.88 0.26
CA GLU A 27 -11.17 4.33 0.53
C GLU A 27 -10.47 4.64 1.86
N LEU A 28 -10.80 3.90 2.92
CA LEU A 28 -10.17 4.00 4.24
C LEU A 28 -8.70 3.52 4.20
N ALA A 29 -8.43 2.38 3.55
CA ALA A 29 -7.08 1.85 3.41
C ALA A 29 -6.15 2.81 2.65
N GLY A 30 -6.67 3.54 1.65
CA GLY A 30 -5.90 4.55 0.92
C GLY A 30 -5.45 5.72 1.81
N GLY A 31 -6.34 6.20 2.69
CA GLY A 31 -6.01 7.25 3.66
C GLY A 31 -4.98 6.79 4.70
N ILE A 32 -5.23 5.63 5.30
CA ILE A 32 -4.34 5.03 6.30
C ILE A 32 -2.98 4.66 5.68
N GLY A 33 -2.96 4.09 4.47
CA GLY A 33 -1.74 3.71 3.78
C GLY A 33 -0.86 4.91 3.45
N LYS A 34 -1.45 6.04 3.03
CA LYS A 34 -0.72 7.29 2.85
C LYS A 34 -0.15 7.82 4.17
N ALA A 35 -0.94 7.77 5.24
CA ALA A 35 -0.49 8.19 6.57
C ALA A 35 0.69 7.33 7.07
N ILE A 36 0.58 6.01 6.98
CA ILE A 36 1.65 5.07 7.36
C ILE A 36 2.89 5.30 6.49
N LYS A 37 2.72 5.50 5.17
CA LYS A 37 3.84 5.77 4.26
C LYS A 37 4.57 7.06 4.62
N ASN A 38 3.85 8.14 4.88
CA ASN A 38 4.44 9.43 5.25
C ASN A 38 5.07 9.38 6.65
N PHE A 39 4.43 8.68 7.59
CA PHE A 39 4.97 8.44 8.93
C PHE A 39 6.28 7.65 8.86
N LYS A 40 6.30 6.55 8.09
CA LYS A 40 7.51 5.75 7.87
C LYS A 40 8.60 6.57 7.17
N LYS A 41 8.24 7.47 6.25
CA LYS A 41 9.19 8.35 5.57
C LYS A 41 9.83 9.34 6.56
N GLY A 42 9.03 10.05 7.34
CA GLY A 42 9.53 10.98 8.35
C GLY A 42 10.32 10.32 9.48
N MET A 43 10.03 9.06 9.80
CA MET A 43 10.79 8.31 10.82
C MET A 43 12.12 7.74 10.28
N ASN A 44 12.29 7.62 8.96
CA ASN A 44 13.52 7.12 8.33
C ASN A 44 14.35 8.23 7.68
N GLU A 45 13.87 9.47 7.64
CA GLU A 45 14.67 10.63 7.23
C GLU A 45 15.41 11.15 8.47
N PRO A 46 16.74 10.95 8.60
CA PRO A 46 17.53 11.70 9.58
C PRO A 46 17.43 13.20 9.26
N ASP A 47 17.63 14.06 10.27
CA ASP A 47 17.47 15.53 10.24
C ASP A 47 18.40 16.27 9.23
N GLU A 48 18.36 15.91 7.95
CA GLU A 48 19.06 16.58 6.88
C GLU A 48 18.06 17.39 6.05
N ILE A 49 18.33 18.70 5.99
CA ILE A 49 17.61 19.67 5.18
C ILE A 49 17.81 19.27 3.70
N ASP A 50 16.90 18.46 3.16
CA ASP A 50 16.96 17.98 1.78
C ASP A 50 16.53 19.09 0.80
N VAL A 51 17.51 19.78 0.23
CA VAL A 51 17.36 20.73 -0.90
C VAL A 51 17.39 20.05 -2.27
N THR A 52 17.25 18.71 -2.34
CA THR A 52 17.24 18.01 -3.63
C THR A 52 15.84 18.03 -4.25
N PRO A 53 15.66 18.57 -5.47
CA PRO A 53 14.36 18.54 -6.14
C PRO A 53 14.00 17.09 -6.46
N LYS A 54 12.96 16.58 -5.79
CA LYS A 54 12.45 15.22 -5.91
C LYS A 54 12.06 14.93 -7.36
N LYS A 55 12.91 14.19 -8.08
CA LYS A 55 12.67 13.73 -9.45
C LYS A 55 11.39 12.89 -9.49
N PRO A 56 10.48 13.10 -10.47
CA PRO A 56 9.30 12.27 -10.60
C PRO A 56 9.73 10.86 -11.01
N VAL A 57 9.38 9.88 -10.19
CA VAL A 57 9.43 8.45 -10.56
C VAL A 57 8.31 8.19 -11.57
N ASP A 58 8.69 8.22 -12.84
CA ASP A 58 7.95 7.63 -13.96
C ASP A 58 8.59 6.26 -14.24
N GLU A 59 8.13 5.23 -13.53
CA GLU A 59 8.48 3.84 -13.82
C GLU A 59 7.52 3.30 -14.88
N GLY A 60 7.97 3.34 -16.14
CA GLY A 60 7.20 2.82 -17.25
C GLY A 60 8.00 2.67 -18.53
N LYS A 61 9.10 1.89 -18.54
CA LYS A 61 9.67 1.32 -19.78
C LYS A 61 10.24 -0.09 -19.52
N PRO A 62 9.72 -1.15 -20.16
CA PRO A 62 10.37 -2.45 -20.20
C PRO A 62 11.59 -2.37 -21.12
N THR A 63 12.76 -2.72 -20.58
CA THR A 63 13.99 -2.88 -21.34
C THR A 63 14.03 -4.30 -21.93
N ASP A 64 13.56 -4.46 -23.17
CA ASP A 64 13.91 -5.64 -23.98
C ASP A 64 15.13 -5.28 -24.83
N GLU A 65 16.31 -5.68 -24.34
CA GLU A 65 17.56 -5.64 -25.07
C GLU A 65 18.23 -7.03 -24.99
N LYS A 66 17.96 -7.87 -26.00
CA LYS A 66 18.85 -8.97 -26.43
C LYS A 66 19.00 -8.81 -27.94
N LYS A 67 19.99 -8.03 -28.36
CA LYS A 67 21.37 -8.42 -28.67
C LYS A 67 21.46 -9.35 -29.89
N VAL A 68 21.86 -8.70 -30.97
CA VAL A 68 22.63 -9.12 -32.16
C VAL A 68 23.36 -10.46 -32.02
#